data_AF-A0A7Z2JHE6-F1
#
_entry.id   AF-A0A7Z2JHE6-F1
#
_cell.length_a   1.000
_cell.length_b   1.000
_cell.length_c   1.000
_cell.angle_alpha   90.00
_cell.angle_beta   90.00
_cell.angle_gamma   90.00
#
_symmetry.space_group_name_H-M   'P 1'
#
loop_
_entity.id
_entity.type
_entity.pdbx_description
1 polymer ?
#
loop_
_entity_poly.entity_id
_entity_poly.type
_entity_poly.pdbx_seq_one_letter_code
_entity_poly.pdbx_strand_id
1 'polypeptide(L)'
;MTTFAKIVAAVALVALSGAAFAQSYPDHPLTRAEVRQQIVLLEKAGYDPFTSTSQTYPADLRAAERRVQAERFSTSQRAAHDAVLLNASAAQ
;
A
#
# COMPACT_ATOMS: atom_id res chain seq x y z
N MET A 1 -9.15 -37.09 4.80
CA MET A 1 -10.14 -36.19 4.15
C MET A 1 -10.56 -35.21 5.23
N THR A 2 -10.30 -33.91 5.19
CA THR A 2 -10.05 -32.97 4.10
C THR A 2 -9.03 -31.92 4.50
N THR A 3 -8.42 -31.34 3.48
CA THR A 3 -7.17 -30.60 3.42
C THR A 3 -7.44 -29.08 3.34
N PHE A 4 -6.42 -28.26 3.62
CA PHE A 4 -6.22 -26.91 3.04
C PHE A 4 -7.20 -25.75 3.33
N ALA A 5 -7.53 -25.45 4.60
CA ALA A 5 -8.22 -24.19 4.97
C ALA A 5 -7.35 -23.21 5.78
N LYS A 6 -6.04 -23.23 5.55
CA LYS A 6 -5.09 -22.22 6.04
C LYS A 6 -4.22 -21.85 4.84
N ILE A 7 -4.04 -20.56 4.58
CA ILE A 7 -3.30 -19.95 3.43
C ILE A 7 -4.19 -19.43 2.27
N VAL A 8 -5.21 -18.61 2.55
CA VAL A 8 -5.78 -17.69 1.52
C VAL A 8 -5.97 -16.29 2.12
N ALA A 9 -4.89 -15.71 2.63
CA ALA A 9 -4.85 -14.29 3.01
C ALA A 9 -3.46 -13.68 2.83
N ALA A 10 -2.70 -14.18 1.85
CA ALA A 10 -1.38 -13.69 1.54
C ALA A 10 -1.19 -13.68 0.02
N VAL A 11 -0.89 -12.49 -0.51
CA VAL A 11 -0.33 -12.25 -1.85
C VAL A 11 -1.31 -12.38 -3.02
N ALA A 12 -2.17 -11.37 -3.18
CA ALA A 12 -2.73 -10.99 -4.48
C ALA A 12 -2.17 -9.63 -4.93
N LEU A 13 -0.85 -9.44 -4.81
CA LEU A 13 -0.16 -8.21 -5.22
C LEU A 13 0.75 -8.42 -6.45
N VAL A 14 0.36 -9.34 -7.35
CA VAL A 14 1.05 -9.56 -8.64
C VAL A 14 0.02 -9.66 -9.75
N ALA A 15 -0.56 -8.52 -10.12
CA ALA A 15 -1.20 -8.37 -11.41
C ALA A 15 -1.14 -6.89 -11.77
N LEU A 16 -0.16 -6.50 -12.57
CA LEU A 16 -0.40 -5.52 -13.63
C LEU A 16 0.73 -5.63 -14.66
N SER A 17 0.66 -6.71 -15.45
CA SER A 17 1.24 -6.70 -16.79
C SER A 17 0.56 -5.58 -17.58
N GLY A 18 1.36 -4.75 -18.25
CA GLY A 18 0.87 -3.66 -19.07
C GLY A 18 -0.07 -4.14 -20.17
N ALA A 19 -1.29 -3.64 -20.15
CA ALA A 19 -2.21 -3.63 -21.28
C ALA A 19 -2.98 -2.29 -21.26
N ALA A 20 -3.23 -1.78 -22.45
CA ALA A 20 -3.62 -0.42 -22.75
C ALA A 20 -4.95 0.06 -22.12
N PHE A 21 -5.02 1.37 -21.95
CA PHE A 21 -6.12 2.20 -21.44
C PHE A 21 -7.55 1.72 -21.79
N ALA A 22 -8.46 1.89 -20.82
CA ALA A 22 -9.94 1.84 -20.93
C ALA A 22 -10.67 0.49 -20.74
N GLN A 23 -10.05 -0.55 -20.19
CA GLN A 23 -10.83 -1.59 -19.50
C GLN A 23 -11.26 -1.03 -18.15
N SER A 24 -12.48 -0.50 -18.09
CA SER A 24 -13.12 0.06 -16.90
C SER A 24 -12.83 -0.82 -15.68
N TYR A 25 -12.15 -0.20 -14.72
CA TYR A 25 -11.70 -0.76 -13.45
C TYR A 25 -12.77 -1.69 -12.85
N PRO A 26 -12.58 -3.03 -12.84
CA PRO A 26 -13.53 -3.92 -12.19
C PRO A 26 -13.38 -3.76 -10.66
N ASP A 27 -14.49 -3.43 -10.01
CA ASP A 27 -14.80 -3.64 -8.59
C ASP A 27 -14.29 -2.71 -7.47
N HIS A 28 -13.55 -1.62 -7.73
CA HIS A 28 -13.35 -0.62 -6.65
C HIS A 28 -13.03 0.80 -7.16
N PRO A 29 -14.05 1.64 -7.46
CA PRO A 29 -13.79 3.04 -7.75
C PRO A 29 -13.19 3.71 -6.51
N LEU A 30 -12.04 4.37 -6.67
CA LEU A 30 -11.44 5.15 -5.58
C LEU A 30 -12.43 6.23 -5.14
N THR A 31 -12.73 6.26 -3.84
CA THR A 31 -13.51 7.33 -3.25
C THR A 31 -12.67 8.60 -3.19
N ARG A 32 -13.35 9.75 -3.19
CA ARG A 32 -12.69 11.05 -3.02
C ARG A 32 -11.90 11.13 -1.71
N ALA A 33 -12.37 10.44 -0.68
CA ALA A 33 -11.68 10.35 0.61
C ALA A 33 -10.34 9.63 0.48
N GLU A 34 -10.33 8.47 -0.19
CA GLU A 34 -9.11 7.68 -0.41
C GLU A 34 -8.09 8.42 -1.28
N VAL A 35 -8.53 9.13 -2.32
CA VAL A 35 -7.62 9.93 -3.16
C VAL A 35 -6.96 11.02 -2.33
N ARG A 36 -7.72 11.74 -1.49
CA ARG A 36 -7.15 12.77 -0.60
C ARG A 36 -6.15 12.18 0.40
N GLN A 37 -6.46 11.02 0.97
CA GLN A 37 -5.55 10.33 1.88
C GLN A 37 -4.24 9.95 1.17
N GLN A 38 -4.31 9.46 -0.07
CA GLN A 38 -3.13 9.13 -0.86
C GLN A 38 -2.27 10.35 -1.14
N ILE A 39 -2.87 11.48 -1.51
CA ILE A 39 -2.14 12.74 -1.73
C ILE A 39 -1.43 13.18 -0.45
N VAL A 40 -2.12 13.17 0.69
CA VAL A 40 -1.52 13.53 1.99
C VAL A 40 -0.34 12.61 2.34
N LEU A 41 -0.43 11.31 2.04
CA LEU A 41 0.67 10.38 2.26
C LEU A 41 1.87 10.67 1.35
N LEU A 42 1.61 10.98 0.08
CA LEU A 42 2.66 11.34 -0.88
C LEU A 42 3.34 12.66 -0.51
N GLU A 43 2.57 13.67 -0.10
CA GLU A 43 3.08 14.96 0.40
C GLU A 43 3.95 14.78 1.66
N LYS A 44 3.51 13.95 2.61
CA LYS A 44 4.33 13.57 3.79
C LYS A 44 5.61 12.85 3.39
N ALA A 45 5.54 12.04 2.34
CA ALA A 45 6.70 11.42 1.73
C ALA A 45 7.51 12.40 0.85
N GLY A 46 7.21 13.70 0.83
CA GLY A 46 7.98 14.72 0.12
C GLY A 46 7.72 14.80 -1.39
N TYR A 47 6.57 14.32 -1.87
CA TYR A 47 6.10 14.58 -3.23
C TYR A 47 5.26 15.85 -3.26
N ASP A 48 5.62 16.79 -4.14
CA ASP A 48 4.83 17.99 -4.41
C ASP A 48 4.33 17.95 -5.86
N PRO A 49 3.02 17.78 -6.10
CA PRO A 49 2.47 17.75 -7.45
C PRO A 49 2.50 19.11 -8.16
N PHE A 50 2.62 20.23 -7.45
CA PHE A 50 2.65 21.57 -8.03
C PHE A 50 4.05 21.95 -8.53
N THR A 51 5.10 21.39 -7.94
CA THR A 51 6.49 21.59 -8.39
C THR A 51 6.99 20.48 -9.32
N SER A 52 6.34 19.32 -9.31
CA SER A 52 6.68 18.21 -10.20
C SER A 52 6.50 18.63 -11.65
N THR A 53 7.59 18.63 -12.42
CA THR A 53 7.57 18.99 -13.84
C THR A 53 7.40 17.74 -14.71
N SER A 54 7.01 17.90 -15.97
CA SER A 54 6.94 16.78 -16.93
C SER A 54 8.28 16.04 -17.11
N GLN A 55 9.41 16.65 -16.73
CA GLN A 55 10.74 16.05 -16.79
C GLN A 55 11.02 15.09 -15.62
N THR A 56 10.49 15.40 -14.44
CA THR A 56 10.71 14.60 -13.22
C THR A 56 9.57 13.63 -12.96
N TYR A 57 8.41 13.86 -13.56
CA TYR A 57 7.34 12.87 -13.63
C TYR A 57 7.70 11.72 -14.61
N PRO A 58 7.52 10.44 -14.24
CA PRO A 58 6.94 9.92 -13.00
C PRO A 58 7.99 9.49 -11.95
N ALA A 59 9.26 9.89 -12.08
CA ALA A 59 10.34 9.46 -11.18
C ALA A 59 10.10 9.91 -9.73
N ASP A 60 9.72 11.18 -9.52
CA ASP A 60 9.48 11.73 -8.17
C ASP A 60 8.29 11.07 -7.48
N LEU A 61 7.21 10.83 -8.23
CA LEU A 61 6.03 10.13 -7.76
C LEU A 61 6.40 8.72 -7.26
N ARG A 62 7.12 7.95 -8.08
CA ARG A 62 7.56 6.59 -7.71
C ARG A 62 8.54 6.60 -6.52
N ALA A 63 9.37 7.63 -6.39
CA ALA A 63 10.25 7.76 -5.24
C ALA A 63 9.45 7.97 -3.94
N ALA A 64 8.42 8.79 -3.98
CA ALA A 64 7.52 9.00 -2.84
C ALA A 64 6.68 7.76 -2.52
N GLU A 65 6.15 7.07 -3.52
CA GLU A 65 5.44 5.80 -3.33
C GLU A 65 6.31 4.77 -2.60
N ARG A 66 7.60 4.63 -2.96
CA ARG A 66 8.53 3.73 -2.25
C ARG A 66 8.70 4.11 -0.78
N ARG A 67 8.76 5.41 -0.47
CA ARG A 67 8.86 5.88 0.93
C ARG A 67 7.60 5.55 1.70
N VAL A 68 6.41 5.81 1.14
CA VAL A 68 5.11 5.44 1.73
C VAL A 68 5.04 3.93 2.00
N GLN A 69 5.48 3.10 1.05
CA GLN A 69 5.48 1.64 1.23
C GLN A 69 6.45 1.18 2.31
N ALA A 70 7.64 1.80 2.41
CA ALA A 70 8.60 1.51 3.47
C ALA A 70 8.01 1.85 4.86
N GLU A 71 7.36 3.01 4.99
CA GLU A 71 6.70 3.42 6.24
C GLU A 71 5.57 2.46 6.64
N ARG A 72 4.75 2.02 5.67
CA ARG A 72 3.69 1.02 5.89
C ARG A 72 4.28 -0.29 6.39
N PHE A 73 5.35 -0.77 5.75
CA PHE A 73 6.01 -2.00 6.17
C PHE A 73 6.60 -1.91 7.59
N SER A 74 7.24 -0.80 7.94
CA SER A 74 7.74 -0.56 9.31
C SER A 74 6.62 -0.50 10.34
N THR A 75 5.48 0.10 10.00
CA THR A 75 4.32 0.20 10.89
C THR A 75 3.68 -1.17 11.10
N SER A 76 3.51 -1.95 10.04
CA SER A 76 2.99 -3.32 10.12
C SER A 76 3.88 -4.24 10.96
N GLN A 77 5.21 -4.12 10.85
CA GLN A 77 6.13 -4.89 11.68
C GLN A 77 6.03 -4.53 13.18
N ARG A 78 5.94 -3.24 13.50
CA ARG A 78 5.73 -2.79 14.89
C ARG A 78 4.40 -3.34 15.45
N ALA A 79 3.33 -3.19 14.70
CA ALA A 79 2.02 -3.72 15.09
C ALA A 79 2.03 -5.25 15.30
N ALA A 80 2.73 -5.99 14.42
CA ALA A 80 2.89 -7.44 14.55
C ALA A 80 3.69 -7.82 15.81
N HIS A 81 4.79 -7.10 16.09
CA HIS A 81 5.58 -7.30 17.30
C HIS A 81 4.75 -7.04 18.57
N ASP A 82 4.01 -5.93 18.62
CA ASP A 82 3.17 -5.57 19.77
C ASP A 82 2.05 -6.60 19.98
N ALA A 83 1.45 -7.11 18.91
CA ALA A 83 0.46 -8.19 18.99
C ALA A 83 1.03 -9.49 19.58
N VAL A 84 2.29 -9.83 19.27
CA VAL A 84 2.98 -10.99 19.84
C VAL A 84 3.21 -10.79 21.35
N LEU A 85 3.62 -9.60 21.78
CA LEU A 85 3.81 -9.29 23.20
C LEU A 85 2.50 -9.37 23.99
N LEU A 86 1.42 -8.81 23.43
CA LEU A 86 0.09 -8.88 24.05
C LEU A 86 -0.39 -10.32 24.21
N ASN A 87 -0.21 -11.16 23.19
CA ASN A 87 -0.60 -12.57 23.27
C ASN A 87 0.25 -13.37 24.28
N ALA A 88 1.54 -13.05 24.42
CA ALA A 88 2.40 -13.68 25.41
C ALA A 88 1.99 -13.33 26.86
N SER A 89 1.51 -12.10 27.09
CA SER A 89 1.04 -11.66 28.41
C SER A 89 -0.31 -12.25 28.84
N ALA A 90 -1.13 -12.72 27.90
CA ALA A 90 -2.43 -13.35 28.18
C ALA A 90 -2.33 -14.84 28.55
N ALA A 91 -1.14 -15.45 28.40
CA ALA A 91 -0.87 -16.87 28.69
C ALA A 91 -0.20 -17.11 30.06
N GLN A 92 -0.05 -16.05 30.87
CA GLN A 92 0.45 -16.09 32.25
C GLN A 92 -0.71 -15.95 33.23
#